data_AF-A0AAE1VFD9-F1
#
_entry.id   AF-A0AAE1VFD9-F1
#
_cell.length_a   1.000
_cell.length_b   1.000
_cell.length_c   1.000
_cell.angle_alpha   90.00
_cell.angle_beta   90.00
_cell.angle_gamma   90.00
#
_symmetry.space_group_name_H-M   'P 1'
#
loop_
_entity.id
_entity.type
_entity.pdbx_description
1 polymer ?
#
loop_
_entity_poly.entity_id
_entity_poly.type
_entity_poly.pdbx_seq_one_letter_code
_entity_poly.pdbx_strand_id
1 'polypeptide(L)'
;MMATLEKYQQCSYASLDPMQSATDTQKNYHEYVRLKARVELLQRSQRNLLGEDLGTLNSKELEQLEHQLDASLKQIRSKKTQSMLDQLADLRQKEQMLAEVNKELRSKLEENAARISLGLSWGNNEGQTMQHNRLPPQTEGFFQPLGLNSSSPQFGYSPNMGENHEVNAAATAHNINGFIPGWML
;
A
#
# COMPACT_ATOMS: atom_id res chain seq x y z
N MET A 1 -54.29 -13.60 39.74
CA MET A 1 -53.32 -14.68 40.01
C MET A 1 -53.46 -15.85 39.03
N MET A 2 -54.68 -16.30 38.68
CA MET A 2 -54.90 -17.37 37.69
C MET A 2 -54.39 -17.04 36.27
N ALA A 3 -54.65 -15.82 35.77
CA ALA A 3 -54.19 -15.41 34.43
C ALA A 3 -52.66 -15.40 34.26
N THR A 4 -51.91 -15.20 35.36
CA THR A 4 -50.45 -15.27 35.36
C THR A 4 -49.96 -16.72 35.31
N LEU A 5 -50.65 -17.61 36.04
CA LEU A 5 -50.41 -19.05 36.02
C LEU A 5 -50.72 -19.66 34.66
N GLU A 6 -51.82 -19.24 34.05
CA GLU A 6 -52.25 -19.69 32.72
C GLU A 6 -51.27 -19.24 31.64
N LYS A 7 -50.80 -17.98 31.68
CA LYS A 7 -49.72 -17.51 30.79
C LYS A 7 -48.40 -18.24 31.02
N TYR A 8 -48.04 -18.50 32.28
CA TYR A 8 -46.83 -19.28 32.58
C TYR A 8 -46.94 -20.71 32.08
N GLN A 9 -48.11 -21.35 32.23
CA GLN A 9 -48.38 -22.69 31.70
C GLN A 9 -48.35 -22.70 30.17
N GLN A 10 -48.93 -21.69 29.51
CA GLN A 10 -48.89 -21.59 28.06
C GLN A 10 -47.46 -21.38 27.55
N CYS A 11 -46.65 -20.53 28.18
CA CYS A 11 -45.24 -20.33 27.79
C CYS A 11 -44.33 -21.52 28.14
N SER A 12 -44.57 -22.17 29.29
CA SER A 12 -43.81 -23.33 29.77
C SER A 12 -44.11 -24.60 28.97
N TYR A 13 -45.38 -24.80 28.57
CA TYR A 13 -45.82 -26.03 27.92
C TYR A 13 -46.03 -25.89 26.40
N ALA A 14 -46.13 -24.68 25.82
CA ALA A 14 -46.12 -24.51 24.36
C ALA A 14 -44.77 -24.94 23.75
N SER A 15 -43.68 -24.87 24.51
CA SER A 15 -42.36 -25.37 24.09
C SER A 15 -42.13 -26.85 24.41
N LEU A 16 -43.07 -27.51 25.09
CA LEU A 16 -43.01 -28.94 25.43
C LEU A 16 -43.74 -29.82 24.40
N ASP A 17 -44.30 -29.26 23.32
CA ASP A 17 -44.74 -30.07 22.19
C ASP A 17 -43.48 -30.71 21.58
N PRO A 18 -43.22 -32.01 21.84
CA PRO A 18 -42.00 -32.68 21.36
C PRO A 18 -41.99 -32.68 19.84
N MET A 19 -43.17 -32.61 19.22
CA MET A 19 -43.36 -32.51 17.78
C MET A 19 -42.78 -31.20 17.23
N GLN A 20 -43.07 -30.05 17.87
CA GLN A 20 -42.55 -28.74 17.45
C GLN A 20 -41.04 -28.63 17.68
N SER A 21 -40.54 -29.00 18.87
CA SER A 21 -39.09 -28.97 19.13
C SER A 21 -38.29 -29.94 18.25
N ALA A 22 -38.83 -31.12 17.94
CA ALA A 22 -38.22 -32.06 16.99
C ALA A 22 -38.26 -31.51 15.56
N THR A 23 -39.36 -30.90 15.13
CA THR A 23 -39.43 -30.26 13.81
C THR A 23 -38.47 -29.09 13.68
N ASP A 24 -38.29 -28.29 14.73
CA ASP A 24 -37.37 -27.15 14.71
C ASP A 24 -35.90 -27.59 14.78
N THR A 25 -35.59 -28.64 15.54
CA THR A 25 -34.28 -29.30 15.53
C THR A 25 -33.97 -29.87 14.15
N GLN A 26 -34.96 -30.50 13.50
CA GLN A 26 -34.80 -31.04 12.15
C GLN A 26 -34.63 -29.93 11.10
N LYS A 27 -35.40 -28.84 11.18
CA LYS A 27 -35.19 -27.64 10.33
C LYS A 27 -33.80 -27.07 10.53
N ASN A 28 -33.35 -26.90 11.78
CA ASN A 28 -32.01 -26.40 12.09
C ASN A 28 -30.92 -27.30 11.49
N TYR A 29 -31.08 -28.62 11.62
CA TYR A 29 -30.18 -29.58 11.00
C TYR A 29 -30.15 -29.47 9.47
N HIS A 30 -31.30 -29.31 8.82
CA HIS A 30 -31.36 -29.09 7.37
C HIS A 30 -30.67 -27.79 6.94
N GLU A 31 -30.86 -26.70 7.68
CA GLU A 31 -30.16 -25.44 7.43
C GLU A 31 -28.64 -25.58 7.65
N TYR A 32 -28.22 -26.30 8.69
CA TYR A 32 -26.80 -26.62 8.92
C TYR A 32 -26.20 -27.40 7.75
N VAL A 33 -26.86 -28.45 7.26
CA VAL A 33 -26.39 -29.24 6.13
C VAL A 33 -26.27 -28.37 4.87
N ARG A 34 -27.24 -27.49 4.62
CA ARG A 34 -27.20 -26.54 3.50
C ARG A 34 -26.03 -25.57 3.63
N LEU A 35 -25.81 -25.03 4.83
CA LEU A 35 -24.70 -24.12 5.10
C LEU A 35 -23.35 -24.82 4.93
N LYS A 36 -23.21 -26.05 5.46
CA LYS A 36 -22.00 -26.87 5.32
C LYS A 36 -21.67 -27.11 3.85
N ALA A 37 -22.64 -27.50 3.04
CA ALA A 37 -22.44 -27.69 1.61
C ALA A 37 -21.97 -26.40 0.91
N ARG A 38 -22.51 -25.23 1.31
CA ARG A 38 -22.07 -23.93 0.78
C ARG A 38 -20.63 -23.59 1.17
N VAL A 39 -20.23 -23.90 2.41
CA VAL A 39 -18.85 -23.71 2.87
C VAL A 39 -17.89 -24.60 2.09
N GLU A 40 -18.21 -25.88 1.90
CA GLU A 40 -17.39 -26.82 1.15
C GLU A 40 -17.22 -26.38 -0.32
N LEU A 41 -18.30 -25.89 -0.95
CA LEU A 41 -18.23 -25.32 -2.30
C LEU A 41 -17.30 -24.11 -2.35
N LEU A 42 -17.41 -23.19 -1.38
CA LEU A 42 -16.59 -21.98 -1.33
C LEU A 42 -15.11 -22.32 -1.11
N GLN A 43 -14.81 -23.26 -0.21
CA GLN A 43 -13.45 -23.74 0.03
C GLN A 43 -12.86 -24.41 -1.22
N ARG A 44 -13.65 -25.22 -1.94
CA ARG A 44 -13.21 -25.78 -3.22
C ARG A 44 -12.93 -24.69 -4.25
N SER A 45 -13.82 -23.70 -4.36
CA SER A 45 -13.60 -22.55 -5.26
C SER A 45 -12.34 -21.77 -4.91
N GLN A 46 -12.05 -21.54 -3.62
CA GLN A 46 -10.82 -20.88 -3.19
C GLN A 46 -9.58 -21.67 -3.59
N ARG A 47 -9.56 -22.99 -3.36
CA ARG A 47 -8.44 -23.86 -3.76
C ARG A 47 -8.20 -23.80 -5.26
N ASN A 48 -9.28 -23.86 -6.06
CA ASN A 48 -9.17 -23.71 -7.51
C ASN A 48 -8.57 -22.35 -7.91
N LEU A 49 -9.01 -21.24 -7.28
CA LEU A 49 -8.44 -19.90 -7.52
C LEU A 49 -6.94 -19.81 -7.14
N LEU A 50 -6.48 -20.66 -6.23
CA LEU A 50 -5.07 -20.77 -5.83
C LEU A 50 -4.28 -21.77 -6.69
N GLY A 51 -4.92 -22.40 -7.68
CA GLY A 51 -4.29 -23.38 -8.56
C GLY A 51 -4.23 -24.81 -8.00
N GLU A 52 -4.97 -25.09 -6.92
CA GLU A 52 -5.07 -26.40 -6.28
C GLU A 52 -6.31 -27.17 -6.77
N ASP A 53 -6.31 -28.50 -6.66
CA ASP A 53 -7.47 -29.39 -6.93
C ASP A 53 -8.13 -29.25 -8.33
N LEU A 54 -7.38 -28.74 -9.31
CA LEU A 54 -7.87 -28.45 -10.67
C LEU A 54 -8.30 -29.69 -11.46
N GLY A 55 -7.84 -30.89 -11.09
CA GLY A 55 -8.17 -32.14 -11.79
C GLY A 55 -9.67 -32.50 -11.79
N THR A 56 -10.48 -31.84 -10.96
CA THR A 56 -11.93 -31.99 -10.94
C THR A 56 -12.66 -31.10 -11.95
N LEU A 57 -11.96 -30.14 -12.56
CA LEU A 57 -12.52 -29.20 -13.54
C LEU A 57 -12.38 -29.76 -14.95
N ASN A 58 -13.37 -29.51 -15.80
CA ASN A 58 -13.26 -29.76 -17.23
C ASN A 58 -12.57 -28.59 -17.96
N SER A 59 -12.21 -28.78 -19.23
CA SER A 59 -11.49 -27.77 -20.03
C SER A 59 -12.18 -26.41 -20.06
N LYS A 60 -13.50 -26.38 -20.19
CA LYS A 60 -14.28 -25.13 -20.24
C LYS A 60 -14.28 -24.41 -18.90
N GLU A 61 -14.39 -25.15 -17.80
CA GLU A 61 -14.32 -24.57 -16.46
C GLU A 61 -12.92 -24.02 -16.15
N LEU A 62 -11.88 -24.70 -16.65
CA LEU A 62 -10.49 -24.25 -16.50
C LEU A 62 -10.23 -22.96 -17.29
N GLU A 63 -10.69 -22.87 -18.54
CA GLU A 63 -10.63 -21.64 -19.35
C GLU A 63 -11.36 -20.48 -18.68
N GLN A 64 -12.53 -20.73 -18.08
CA GLN A 64 -13.28 -19.71 -17.33
C GLN A 64 -12.51 -19.23 -16.10
N LEU A 65 -11.90 -20.16 -15.35
CA LEU A 65 -11.08 -19.85 -14.19
C LEU A 65 -9.86 -19.00 -14.57
N GLU A 66 -9.17 -19.37 -15.65
CA GLU A 66 -8.04 -18.62 -16.19
C GLU A 66 -8.45 -17.20 -16.59
N HIS A 67 -9.55 -17.06 -17.34
CA HIS A 67 -10.07 -15.74 -17.72
C HIS A 67 -10.42 -14.88 -16.50
N GLN A 68 -11.03 -15.47 -15.46
CA GLN A 68 -11.36 -14.77 -14.22
C GLN A 68 -10.09 -14.29 -13.49
N LEU A 69 -9.07 -15.14 -13.42
CA LEU A 69 -7.79 -14.80 -12.79
C LEU A 69 -7.04 -13.71 -13.56
N ASP A 70 -6.96 -13.82 -14.89
CA ASP A 70 -6.30 -12.82 -15.73
C ASP A 70 -7.00 -11.45 -15.64
N ALA A 71 -8.33 -11.41 -15.74
CA ALA A 71 -9.10 -10.17 -15.63
C ALA A 71 -8.93 -9.51 -14.25
N SER A 72 -9.04 -10.28 -13.17
CA SER A 72 -8.88 -9.76 -11.81
C SER A 72 -7.45 -9.30 -11.54
N LEU A 73 -6.44 -10.01 -12.04
CA LEU A 73 -5.04 -9.63 -11.93
C LEU A 73 -4.75 -8.32 -12.66
N LYS A 74 -5.26 -8.15 -13.89
CA LYS A 74 -5.17 -6.89 -14.64
C LYS A 74 -5.80 -5.74 -13.86
N GLN A 75 -6.98 -5.95 -13.28
CA GLN A 75 -7.64 -4.93 -12.46
C GLN A 75 -6.85 -4.57 -11.20
N ILE A 76 -6.32 -5.56 -10.49
CA ILE A 76 -5.49 -5.33 -9.29
C ILE A 76 -4.23 -4.54 -9.64
N ARG A 77 -3.53 -4.92 -10.71
CA ARG A 77 -2.33 -4.22 -11.19
C ARG A 77 -2.67 -2.79 -11.57
N SER A 78 -3.72 -2.58 -12.37
CA SER A 78 -4.19 -1.24 -12.76
C SER A 78 -4.48 -0.36 -11.55
N LYS A 79 -5.26 -0.86 -10.58
CA LYS A 79 -5.59 -0.12 -9.35
C LYS A 79 -4.35 0.20 -8.52
N LYS A 80 -3.40 -0.74 -8.41
CA LYS A 80 -2.14 -0.53 -7.69
C LYS A 80 -1.29 0.55 -8.36
N THR A 81 -1.13 0.47 -9.68
CA THR A 81 -0.39 1.46 -10.45
C THR A 81 -1.02 2.84 -10.33
N GLN A 82 -2.34 2.95 -10.48
CA GLN A 82 -3.04 4.22 -10.33
C GLN A 82 -2.83 4.82 -8.93
N SER A 83 -2.99 4.01 -7.88
CA SER A 83 -2.73 4.47 -6.51
C SER A 83 -1.30 4.97 -6.29
N MET A 84 -0.31 4.35 -6.93
CA MET A 84 1.10 4.79 -6.83
C MET A 84 1.34 6.09 -7.60
N LEU A 85 0.69 6.26 -8.76
CA LEU A 85 0.75 7.50 -9.54
C LEU A 85 0.09 8.66 -8.79
N ASP A 86 -1.06 8.43 -8.16
CA ASP A 86 -1.76 9.43 -7.36
C ASP A 86 -0.87 9.89 -6.18
N GLN A 87 -0.26 8.95 -5.46
CA GLN A 87 0.68 9.25 -4.37
C GLN A 87 1.90 10.04 -4.87
N LEU A 88 2.44 9.69 -6.04
CA LEU A 88 3.56 10.41 -6.63
C LEU A 88 3.17 11.85 -6.97
N ALA A 89 1.99 12.05 -7.58
CA ALA A 89 1.48 13.38 -7.92
C ALA A 89 1.30 14.25 -6.66
N ASP A 90 0.67 13.71 -5.62
CA ASP A 90 0.49 14.39 -4.33
C ASP A 90 1.82 14.83 -3.70
N LEU A 91 2.82 13.95 -3.73
CA LEU A 91 4.15 14.25 -3.19
C LEU A 91 4.86 15.33 -4.01
N ARG A 92 4.75 15.28 -5.35
CA ARG A 92 5.34 16.31 -6.23
C ARG A 92 4.71 17.67 -6.01
N GLN A 93 3.39 17.73 -5.83
CA GLN A 93 2.70 18.98 -5.51
C GLN A 93 3.17 19.55 -4.16
N LYS A 94 3.33 18.69 -3.14
CA LYS A 94 3.85 19.11 -1.83
C LYS A 94 5.30 19.59 -1.91
N GLU A 95 6.15 18.88 -2.66
CA GLU A 95 7.53 19.29 -2.90
C GLU A 95 7.60 20.67 -3.53
N GLN A 96 6.81 20.92 -4.58
CA GLN A 96 6.76 22.21 -5.25
C GLN A 96 6.30 23.33 -4.31
N MET A 97 5.21 23.12 -3.57
CA MET A 97 4.69 24.09 -2.61
C MET A 97 5.74 24.44 -1.54
N LEU A 98 6.41 23.42 -0.98
CA LEU A 98 7.45 23.64 0.01
C LEU A 98 8.67 24.34 -0.58
N ALA A 99 9.04 24.06 -1.82
CA ALA A 99 10.13 24.75 -2.50
C ALA A 99 9.82 26.24 -2.71
N GLU A 100 8.59 26.57 -3.11
CA GLU A 100 8.12 27.95 -3.27
C GLU A 100 8.11 28.71 -1.94
N VAL A 101 7.53 28.12 -0.88
CA VAL A 101 7.52 28.72 0.47
C VAL A 101 8.94 28.90 1.01
N ASN A 102 9.82 27.90 0.85
CA ASN A 102 11.21 28.01 1.29
C ASN A 102 11.97 29.11 0.54
N LYS A 103 11.72 29.27 -0.77
CA LYS A 103 12.31 30.34 -1.57
C LYS A 103 11.86 31.71 -1.06
N GLU A 104 10.57 31.88 -0.76
CA GLU A 104 10.03 33.13 -0.20
C GLU A 104 10.65 33.45 1.16
N LEU A 105 10.75 32.45 2.06
CA LEU A 105 11.36 32.63 3.38
C LEU A 105 12.84 33.00 3.30
N ARG A 106 13.60 32.38 2.38
CA ARG A 106 15.01 32.73 2.13
C ARG A 106 15.15 34.18 1.64
N SER A 107 14.29 34.61 0.72
CA SER A 107 14.27 36.00 0.24
C SER A 107 13.97 37.00 1.36
N LYS A 108 12.99 36.70 2.23
CA LYS A 108 12.67 37.56 3.39
C LYS A 108 13.80 37.62 4.41
N LEU A 109 14.51 36.52 4.62
CA LEU A 109 15.67 36.46 5.51
C LEU A 109 16.80 37.34 4.97
N GLU A 110 17.09 37.24 3.67
CA GLU A 110 18.09 38.07 3.00
C GLU A 110 17.72 39.56 3.04
N GLU A 111 16.46 39.91 2.77
CA GLU A 111 15.96 41.28 2.90
C GLU A 111 16.11 41.80 4.33
N ASN A 112 15.71 41.01 5.34
CA ASN A 112 15.82 41.41 6.73
C ASN A 112 17.29 41.56 7.17
N ALA A 113 18.18 40.65 6.74
CA ALA A 113 19.62 40.76 6.98
C ALA A 113 20.20 42.04 6.36
N ALA A 114 19.80 42.37 5.13
CA ALA A 114 20.18 43.62 4.47
C ALA A 114 19.65 44.85 5.24
N ARG A 115 18.40 44.83 5.73
CA ARG A 115 17.84 45.91 6.55
C ARG A 115 18.55 46.10 7.88
N ILE A 116 18.92 45.01 8.58
CA ILE A 116 19.69 45.07 9.83
C ILE A 116 21.10 45.63 9.54
N SER A 117 21.76 45.14 8.49
CA SER A 117 23.08 45.64 8.10
C SER A 117 23.06 47.11 7.70
N LEU A 118 22.00 47.57 7.03
CA LEU A 118 21.80 48.98 6.70
C LEU A 118 21.52 49.80 7.98
N GLY A 119 20.63 49.34 8.87
CA GLY A 119 20.35 50.04 10.14
C GLY A 119 21.59 50.25 11.01
N LEU A 120 22.51 49.28 11.05
CA LEU A 120 23.81 49.42 11.73
C LEU A 120 24.77 50.38 11.00
N SER A 121 24.66 50.51 9.67
CA SER A 121 25.46 51.44 8.88
C SER A 121 25.07 52.91 9.07
N TRP A 122 23.81 53.20 9.42
CA TRP A 122 23.33 54.57 9.67
C TRP A 122 23.32 54.94 11.17
N GLY A 123 23.48 53.96 12.08
CA GLY A 123 23.52 54.17 13.53
C GLY A 123 24.89 54.51 14.12
N ASN A 124 25.97 54.52 13.32
CA ASN A 124 27.33 54.77 13.79
C ASN A 124 27.84 56.16 13.40
N ASN A 125 27.20 57.20 13.94
CA ASN A 125 27.86 58.47 14.22
C ASN A 125 27.74 58.74 15.71
N GLU A 126 28.50 58.00 16.52
CA GLU A 126 29.13 58.49 17.75
C GLU A 126 29.90 57.34 18.44
N GLY A 127 31.21 57.55 18.57
CA GLY A 127 32.22 56.85 19.38
C GLY A 127 31.95 55.45 19.96
N GLN A 128 32.93 54.58 19.67
CA GLN A 128 33.47 53.49 20.50
C GLN A 128 33.23 52.05 19.98
N THR A 129 34.30 51.52 19.40
CA THR A 129 34.87 50.17 19.55
C THR A 129 33.98 49.11 20.20
N MET A 130 33.65 48.04 19.47
CA MET A 130 33.78 46.66 19.95
C MET A 130 33.73 45.69 18.76
N GLN A 131 34.88 45.07 18.45
CA GLN A 131 34.94 43.87 17.61
C GLN A 131 34.22 42.72 18.32
N HIS A 132 33.19 42.16 17.70
CA HIS A 132 32.67 40.85 18.10
C HIS A 132 32.75 39.89 16.91
N ASN A 133 33.65 38.93 17.09
CA ASN A 133 33.89 37.69 16.35
C ASN A 133 32.93 37.37 15.19
N ARG A 134 33.45 37.50 13.97
CA ARG A 134 32.96 36.76 12.81
C ARG A 134 33.36 35.29 12.99
N LEU A 135 32.44 34.46 13.50
CA LEU A 135 32.54 33.00 13.39
C LEU A 135 32.19 32.60 11.94
N PRO A 136 33.00 31.76 11.27
CA PRO A 136 32.58 31.13 10.01
C PRO A 136 31.60 30.00 10.34
N PRO A 137 30.48 29.82 9.60
CA PRO A 137 29.78 28.56 9.64
C PRO A 137 30.59 27.55 8.80
N GLN A 138 31.56 26.92 9.45
CA GLN A 138 32.00 25.59 9.07
C GLN A 138 30.84 24.64 9.40
N THR A 139 30.45 23.84 8.41
CA THR A 139 30.28 22.37 8.47
C THR A 139 29.16 21.96 7.52
N GLU A 140 29.61 21.39 6.40
CA GLU A 140 29.14 20.14 5.79
C GLU A 140 27.76 19.60 6.17
N GLY A 141 27.06 19.17 5.12
CA GLY A 141 26.19 18.01 5.21
C GLY A 141 24.80 18.26 4.68
N PHE A 142 24.52 17.64 3.54
CA PHE A 142 23.17 17.33 3.09
C PHE A 142 22.42 18.47 2.39
N PHE A 143 22.82 18.82 1.17
CA PHE A 143 21.89 18.98 0.04
C PHE A 143 22.72 19.24 -1.21
N GLN A 144 22.93 18.19 -2.00
CA GLN A 144 23.47 18.33 -3.35
C GLN A 144 22.27 18.51 -4.30
N PRO A 145 22.12 19.65 -4.99
CA PRO A 145 21.10 19.79 -6.01
C PRO A 145 21.49 18.86 -7.16
N LEU A 146 20.65 17.87 -7.46
CA LEU A 146 20.81 17.09 -8.68
C LEU A 146 20.67 18.04 -9.87
N GLY A 147 21.79 18.38 -10.48
CA GLY A 147 21.84 19.14 -11.72
C GLY A 147 21.11 18.35 -12.80
N LEU A 148 20.10 18.98 -13.39
CA LEU A 148 19.53 18.54 -14.66
C LEU A 148 20.59 18.79 -15.74
N ASN A 149 21.29 17.74 -16.16
CA ASN A 149 22.02 17.73 -17.42
C ASN A 149 21.74 16.43 -18.19
N SER A 150 20.90 16.56 -19.22
CA SER A 150 20.81 15.63 -20.34
C SER A 150 22.20 15.33 -20.87
N SER A 151 22.65 14.08 -20.75
CA SER A 151 23.67 13.45 -21.60
C SER A 151 23.68 11.96 -21.33
N SER A 152 23.13 11.19 -22.28
CA SER A 152 23.15 9.72 -22.29
C SER A 152 24.57 9.17 -22.10
N PRO A 153 24.79 8.15 -21.26
CA PRO A 153 25.98 7.33 -21.39
C PRO A 153 25.68 6.18 -22.35
N GLN A 154 26.33 6.23 -23.52
CA GLN A 154 26.52 5.04 -24.36
C GLN A 154 27.32 4.02 -23.54
N PHE A 155 26.70 2.88 -23.24
CA PHE A 155 27.43 1.68 -22.84
C PHE A 155 27.28 0.65 -23.95
N GLY A 156 28.30 0.59 -24.79
CA GLY A 156 28.45 -0.45 -25.80
C GLY A 156 28.70 -1.80 -25.17
N TYR A 157 28.13 -2.85 -25.77
CA TYR A 157 28.54 -4.23 -25.57
C TYR A 157 28.43 -5.02 -26.87
N SER A 158 29.56 -5.54 -27.31
CA SER A 158 29.75 -6.78 -28.05
C SER A 158 31.21 -7.18 -27.83
N PRO A 159 31.62 -8.46 -27.75
CA PRO A 159 30.96 -9.63 -28.36
C PRO A 159 30.90 -10.95 -27.51
N ASN A 160 29.94 -11.80 -27.88
CA ASN A 160 29.99 -13.26 -28.09
C ASN A 160 30.70 -14.22 -27.09
N MET A 161 29.96 -15.19 -26.52
CA MET A 161 30.30 -16.64 -26.37
C MET A 161 29.09 -17.41 -25.80
N GLY A 162 28.90 -18.65 -26.24
CA GLY A 162 27.66 -19.43 -26.10
C GLY A 162 27.61 -20.51 -25.01
N GLU A 163 26.50 -21.25 -25.07
CA GLU A 163 26.20 -22.61 -24.56
C GLU A 163 25.96 -22.89 -23.05
N ASN A 164 24.72 -23.38 -22.80
CA ASN A 164 24.30 -24.49 -21.92
C ASN A 164 24.62 -24.44 -20.40
N HIS A 165 23.59 -24.41 -19.53
CA HIS A 165 23.15 -25.58 -18.73
C HIS A 165 22.03 -25.25 -17.71
N GLU A 166 21.35 -26.33 -17.32
CA GLU A 166 20.20 -26.51 -16.45
C GLU A 166 20.38 -26.23 -14.93
N VAL A 167 19.21 -26.11 -14.26
CA VAL A 167 18.81 -26.49 -12.88
C VAL A 167 19.22 -25.71 -11.61
N ASN A 168 18.17 -25.47 -10.80
CA ASN A 168 18.03 -25.66 -9.35
C ASN A 168 18.06 -24.45 -8.38
N ALA A 169 17.40 -24.73 -7.25
CA ALA A 169 16.61 -23.91 -6.36
C ALA A 169 17.35 -23.09 -5.29
N ALA A 170 16.57 -22.15 -4.74
CA ALA A 170 16.53 -21.67 -3.37
C ALA A 170 17.86 -21.18 -2.72
N ALA A 171 17.95 -19.85 -2.56
CA ALA A 171 18.55 -19.27 -1.36
C ALA A 171 17.94 -17.89 -1.06
N THR A 172 17.42 -17.79 0.14
CA THR A 172 16.98 -16.57 0.82
C THR A 172 18.13 -15.58 0.94
N ALA A 173 17.94 -14.32 0.51
CA ALA A 173 18.74 -13.20 0.98
C ALA A 173 17.88 -11.94 0.98
N HIS A 174 17.69 -11.37 2.18
CA HIS A 174 17.23 -10.00 2.36
C HIS A 174 18.07 -9.06 1.49
N ASN A 175 17.43 -8.33 0.58
CA ASN A 175 18.03 -7.13 0.01
C ASN A 175 16.98 -6.02 -0.06
N ILE A 176 17.18 -5.05 0.83
CA ILE A 176 16.43 -3.81 0.93
C ILE A 176 16.98 -2.91 -0.18
N ASN A 177 16.45 -3.06 -1.39
CA ASN A 177 16.33 -2.00 -2.40
C ASN A 177 15.78 -2.56 -3.71
N GLY A 178 14.63 -2.02 -4.13
CA GLY A 178 14.24 -1.89 -5.54
C GLY A 178 14.29 -3.14 -6.41
N PHE A 179 13.52 -4.18 -6.08
CA PHE A 179 13.14 -5.18 -7.06
C PHE A 179 11.71 -4.91 -7.53
N ILE A 180 11.57 -4.54 -8.80
CA ILE A 180 10.31 -4.68 -9.53
C ILE A 180 10.02 -6.19 -9.59
N PRO A 181 8.94 -6.70 -8.96
CA PRO A 181 8.66 -8.13 -8.99
C PRO A 181 8.37 -8.58 -10.42
N GLY A 182 8.79 -9.79 -10.80
CA GLY A 182 8.64 -10.34 -12.15
C GLY A 182 7.21 -10.42 -12.69
N TRP A 183 6.17 -10.18 -11.89
CA TRP A 183 4.80 -10.02 -12.37
C TRP A 183 4.54 -8.65 -13.03
N MET A 184 5.46 -7.70 -12.92
CA MET A 184 5.36 -6.34 -13.47
C MET A 184 6.08 -6.19 -14.83
N LEU A 185 6.65 -7.27 -15.37
CA LEU A 185 7.12 -7.36 -16.76
C LEU A 185 6.03 -7.97 -17.66
#